data_AF-A0A392RT65-F1
#
_entry.id   AF-A0A392RT65-F1
#
_cell.length_a   1.000
_cell.length_b   1.000
_cell.length_c   1.000
_cell.angle_alpha   90.00
_cell.angle_beta   90.00
_cell.angle_gamma   90.00
#
_symmetry.space_group_name_H-M   'P 1'
#
loop_
_entity.id
_entity.type
_entity.pdbx_description
1 polymer ?
#
loop_
_entity_poly.entity_id
_entity_poly.type
_entity_poly.pdbx_seq_one_letter_code
_entity_poly.pdbx_strand_id
1 'polypeptide(L)'
;MNAIVALKKGDKWLVNPKWVKEEITKYFGDHFSEVMWDRPTMDGITFPSLLVEDVVQLQRPFEDVEIKDIIDSSQNNKSPGPDGFNSEFFRRCWE
;
A
#
# COMPACT_ATOMS: atom_id res chain seq x y z
N MET A 1 21.77 18.81 -4.69
CA MET A 1 20.54 19.05 -5.47
C MET A 1 20.61 18.14 -6.68
N ASN A 2 19.65 17.23 -6.86
CA ASN A 2 19.71 16.25 -7.95
C ASN A 2 19.10 16.87 -9.21
N ALA A 3 19.88 16.91 -10.31
CA ALA A 3 19.45 17.48 -11.57
C ALA A 3 19.98 16.67 -12.75
N ILE A 4 19.16 16.49 -13.78
CA ILE A 4 19.56 15.89 -15.05
C ILE A 4 20.01 17.03 -15.97
N VAL A 5 21.32 17.18 -16.15
CA VAL A 5 21.93 18.28 -16.93
C VAL A 5 22.18 17.94 -18.39
N ALA A 6 22.22 16.66 -18.73
CA ALA A 6 22.41 16.18 -20.08
C ALA A 6 21.76 14.81 -20.27
N LEU A 7 21.34 14.51 -21.50
CA LEU A 7 20.74 13.24 -21.91
C LEU A 7 21.37 12.78 -23.23
N LYS A 8 21.78 11.51 -23.33
CA LYS A 8 22.30 10.95 -24.58
C LYS A 8 21.16 10.30 -25.37
N LYS A 9 20.97 10.72 -26.62
CA LYS A 9 20.00 10.13 -27.56
C LYS A 9 20.73 9.66 -28.82
N GLY A 10 20.86 8.33 -28.98
CA GLY A 10 21.72 7.75 -30.00
C GLY A 10 23.15 8.25 -29.84
N ASP A 11 23.72 8.84 -30.88
CA ASP A 11 25.09 9.38 -30.87
C ASP A 11 25.17 10.86 -30.46
N LYS A 12 24.05 11.49 -30.10
CA LYS A 12 23.99 12.93 -29.76
C LYS A 12 23.76 13.16 -28.27
N TRP A 13 24.41 14.18 -27.73
CA TRP A 13 24.17 14.69 -26.38
C TRP A 13 23.23 15.89 -26.43
N LEU A 14 22.12 15.80 -25.69
CA LEU A 14 21.20 16.89 -25.44
C LEU A 14 21.62 17.55 -24.12
N VAL A 15 22.09 18.79 -24.18
CA VAL A 15 22.53 19.56 -23.01
C VAL A 15 21.64 20.78 -22.76
N ASN A 16 20.84 21.18 -23.75
CA ASN A 16 19.87 22.25 -23.58
C ASN A 16 18.72 21.75 -22.68
N PRO A 17 18.42 22.42 -21.56
CA PRO A 17 17.36 21.97 -20.64
C PRO A 17 15.98 21.80 -21.29
N LYS A 18 15.67 22.60 -22.30
CA LYS A 18 14.41 22.47 -23.07
C LYS A 18 14.38 21.15 -23.82
N TRP A 19 15.45 20.81 -24.54
CA TRP A 19 15.54 19.56 -25.31
C TRP A 19 15.59 18.32 -24.40
N VAL A 20 16.28 18.42 -23.26
CA VAL A 20 16.29 17.35 -22.24
C VAL A 20 14.86 17.09 -21.74
N LYS A 21 14.12 18.16 -21.40
CA LYS A 21 12.73 18.03 -20.95
C LYS A 21 11.83 17.45 -22.05
N GLU A 22 11.92 17.96 -23.27
CA GLU A 22 11.13 17.48 -24.41
C GLU A 22 11.37 15.99 -24.69
N GLU A 23 12.64 15.56 -24.66
CA GLU A 23 12.97 14.16 -24.92
C GLU A 23 12.49 13.23 -23.81
N ILE A 24 12.60 13.63 -22.54
CA ILE A 24 12.10 12.84 -21.41
C ILE A 24 10.58 12.71 -21.47
N THR A 25 9.88 13.83 -21.68
CA THR A 25 8.42 13.83 -21.81
C THR A 25 7.97 12.94 -22.96
N LYS A 26 8.65 13.05 -24.11
CA LYS A 26 8.34 12.21 -25.27
C LYS A 26 8.57 10.74 -24.97
N TYR A 27 9.75 10.38 -24.45
CA TYR A 27 10.10 9.00 -24.15
C TYR A 27 9.07 8.35 -23.23
N PHE A 28 8.70 9.00 -22.13
CA PHE A 28 7.74 8.42 -21.20
C PHE A 28 6.30 8.49 -21.73
N GLY A 29 5.94 9.51 -22.51
CA GLY A 29 4.66 9.55 -23.20
C GLY A 29 4.49 8.37 -24.16
N ASP A 30 5.53 8.07 -24.94
CA ASP A 30 5.53 6.93 -25.86
C ASP A 30 5.59 5.59 -25.09
N HIS A 31 6.46 5.48 -24.08
CA HIS A 31 6.67 4.24 -23.31
C HIS A 31 5.44 3.82 -22.48
N PHE A 32 4.72 4.79 -21.91
CA PHE A 32 3.49 4.55 -21.15
C PHE A 32 2.23 4.79 -21.98
N SER A 33 2.37 4.97 -23.30
CA SER A 33 1.22 5.06 -24.18
C SER A 33 0.41 3.75 -24.11
N GLU A 34 -0.91 3.88 -24.10
CA GLU A 34 -1.78 2.73 -24.18
C GLU A 34 -1.62 2.09 -25.56
N VAL A 35 -1.14 0.85 -25.59
CA VAL A 35 -1.18 0.04 -26.80
C VAL A 35 -2.60 -0.49 -26.92
N MET A 36 -3.24 -0.27 -28.06
CA MET A 36 -4.52 -0.90 -28.38
C MET A 36 -4.25 -2.36 -28.77
N TRP A 37 -4.42 -3.27 -27.82
CA TRP A 37 -4.39 -4.71 -28.03
C TRP A 37 -5.54 -5.34 -27.25
N ASP A 38 -6.01 -6.50 -27.72
CA ASP A 38 -7.10 -7.23 -27.08
C ASP A 38 -6.60 -7.80 -25.76
N ARG A 39 -6.83 -7.04 -24.66
CA ARG A 39 -6.38 -7.41 -23.33
C ARG A 39 -7.26 -8.57 -22.85
N PRO A 40 -6.68 -9.72 -22.46
CA PRO A 40 -7.46 -10.82 -21.95
C PRO A 40 -8.27 -10.35 -20.74
N THR A 41 -9.57 -10.57 -20.80
CA THR A 41 -10.48 -10.35 -19.68
C THR A 41 -10.38 -11.53 -18.72
N MET A 42 -10.77 -11.32 -17.47
CA MET A 42 -10.86 -12.40 -16.48
C MET A 42 -12.24 -13.07 -16.52
N ASP A 43 -12.91 -13.01 -17.67
CA ASP A 43 -14.23 -13.59 -17.86
C ASP A 43 -14.17 -15.10 -17.65
N GLY A 44 -15.12 -15.63 -16.88
CA GLY A 44 -15.16 -17.06 -16.53
C GLY A 44 -14.21 -17.48 -15.41
N ILE A 45 -13.40 -16.58 -14.84
CA ILE A 45 -12.61 -16.85 -13.64
C ILE A 45 -13.46 -16.56 -12.39
N THR A 46 -13.72 -17.59 -11.59
CA THR A 46 -14.30 -17.41 -10.25
C THR A 46 -13.17 -17.16 -9.24
N PHE A 47 -13.11 -15.95 -8.71
CA PHE A 47 -12.19 -15.64 -7.62
C PHE A 47 -12.73 -16.18 -6.29
N PRO A 48 -11.88 -16.81 -5.46
CA PRO A 48 -12.23 -17.07 -4.07
C PRO A 48 -12.70 -15.78 -3.43
N SER A 49 -13.95 -15.77 -3.02
CA SER A 49 -14.60 -14.62 -2.42
C SER A 49 -15.14 -15.05 -1.06
N LEU A 50 -15.12 -14.13 -0.11
CA LEU A 50 -15.76 -14.35 1.17
C LEU A 50 -17.26 -14.56 0.97
N LEU A 51 -17.85 -15.42 1.80
CA LEU A 51 -19.30 -15.51 1.87
C LEU A 51 -19.86 -14.20 2.41
N VAL A 52 -21.11 -13.90 2.09
CA VAL A 52 -21.77 -12.66 2.55
C VAL A 52 -21.74 -12.59 4.08
N GLU A 53 -21.94 -13.74 4.72
CA GLU A 53 -21.91 -13.88 6.17
C GLU A 53 -20.52 -13.52 6.73
N ASP A 54 -19.44 -13.98 6.11
CA ASP A 54 -18.06 -13.68 6.54
C ASP A 54 -17.76 -12.18 6.38
N VAL A 55 -18.23 -11.56 5.30
CA VAL A 55 -18.08 -10.10 5.10
C VAL A 55 -18.79 -9.32 6.20
N VAL A 56 -20.03 -9.70 6.52
CA VAL A 56 -20.80 -9.09 7.60
C VAL A 56 -20.09 -9.29 8.94
N GLN A 57 -19.55 -10.48 9.20
CA GLN A 57 -18.80 -10.76 10.42
C GLN A 57 -17.53 -9.92 10.54
N LEU A 58 -16.79 -9.71 9.46
CA LEU A 58 -15.57 -8.87 9.47
C LEU A 58 -15.86 -7.37 9.61
N GLN A 59 -17.06 -6.92 9.24
CA GLN A 59 -17.46 -5.51 9.31
C GLN A 59 -18.16 -5.14 10.63
N ARG A 60 -18.54 -6.13 11.43
CA ARG A 60 -19.22 -5.87 12.71
C ARG A 60 -18.26 -5.16 13.68
N PRO A 61 -18.77 -4.28 14.56
CA PRO A 61 -17.97 -3.74 15.65
C PRO A 61 -17.46 -4.87 16.56
N PHE A 62 -16.28 -4.68 17.14
CA PHE A 62 -15.77 -5.59 18.17
C PHE A 62 -16.67 -5.58 19.38
N GLU A 63 -16.93 -6.75 19.94
CA GLU A 63 -17.64 -6.90 21.19
C GLU A 63 -16.71 -6.69 22.38
N ASP A 64 -17.26 -6.19 23.49
CA ASP A 64 -16.50 -6.00 24.73
C ASP A 64 -15.87 -7.32 25.21
N VAL A 65 -16.54 -8.46 24.98
CA VAL A 65 -16.03 -9.79 25.33
C VAL A 65 -14.79 -10.16 24.50
N GLU A 66 -14.79 -9.88 23.20
CA GLU A 66 -13.64 -10.13 22.32
C GLU A 66 -12.43 -9.30 22.76
N ILE A 67 -12.67 -8.05 23.13
CA ILE A 67 -11.61 -7.14 23.60
C ILE A 67 -11.06 -7.63 24.94
N LYS A 68 -11.94 -8.01 25.89
CA LYS A 68 -11.54 -8.55 27.21
C LYS A 68 -10.72 -9.82 27.07
N ASP A 69 -11.17 -10.77 26.25
CA ASP A 69 -10.47 -12.03 26.00
C ASP A 69 -9.06 -11.81 25.44
N ILE A 70 -8.88 -10.82 24.56
CA ILE A 70 -7.57 -10.46 24.01
C ILE A 70 -6.66 -9.83 25.07
N ILE A 71 -7.20 -8.94 25.91
CA ILE A 71 -6.44 -8.31 27.00
C ILE A 71 -5.97 -9.38 27.99
N ASP A 72 -6.85 -10.31 28.35
CA ASP A 72 -6.54 -11.37 29.29
C ASP A 72 -5.51 -12.35 28.74
N SER A 73 -5.65 -12.78 27.48
CA SER A 73 -4.73 -13.70 26.82
C SER A 73 -3.39 -13.08 26.39
N SER A 74 -3.25 -11.75 26.42
CA SER A 74 -2.02 -11.06 26.01
C SER A 74 -0.87 -11.24 27.01
N GLN A 75 0.34 -11.46 26.51
CA GLN A 75 1.53 -11.62 27.37
C GLN A 75 1.93 -10.33 28.10
N ASN A 76 2.30 -10.45 29.38
CA ASN A 76 2.53 -9.32 30.30
C ASN A 76 3.92 -8.68 30.12
N ASN A 77 4.83 -9.35 29.40
CA ASN A 77 6.22 -8.94 29.24
C ASN A 77 6.46 -8.13 27.95
N LYS A 78 5.42 -7.48 27.41
CA LYS A 78 5.57 -6.61 26.24
C LYS A 78 6.15 -5.27 26.69
N SER A 79 7.15 -4.78 25.96
CA SER A 79 7.71 -3.44 26.17
C SER A 79 6.63 -2.36 25.95
N PRO A 80 6.67 -1.25 26.69
CA PRO A 80 5.70 -0.17 26.53
C PRO A 80 5.82 0.51 25.15
N GLY A 81 4.70 1.08 24.68
CA GLY A 81 4.67 1.89 23.46
C GLY A 81 5.26 3.29 23.67
N PRO A 82 5.24 4.16 22.63
CA PRO A 82 5.65 5.56 22.75
C PRO A 82 4.84 6.37 23.78
N ASP A 83 3.66 5.87 24.15
CA ASP A 83 2.78 6.40 25.21
C ASP A 83 3.21 6.00 26.63
N GLY A 84 4.15 5.06 26.77
CA GLY A 84 4.67 4.59 28.06
C GLY A 84 3.82 3.50 28.73
N PHE A 85 2.71 3.07 28.14
CA PHE A 85 1.86 2.01 28.70
C PHE A 85 2.18 0.64 28.09
N ASN A 86 2.10 -0.41 28.90
CA ASN A 86 2.25 -1.80 28.47
C ASN A 86 0.94 -2.57 28.62
N SER A 87 0.91 -3.84 28.20
CA SER A 87 -0.29 -4.69 28.27
C SER A 87 -0.88 -4.84 29.67
N GLU A 88 -0.06 -4.75 30.73
CA GLU A 88 -0.50 -4.88 32.12
C GLU A 88 -1.36 -3.69 32.57
N PHE A 89 -1.12 -2.48 32.04
CA PHE A 89 -1.97 -1.32 32.28
C PHE A 89 -3.40 -1.58 31.80
N PHE A 90 -3.55 -2.04 30.56
CA PHE A 90 -4.86 -2.33 29.99
C PHE A 90 -5.57 -3.43 30.76
N ARG A 91 -4.89 -4.52 31.16
CA ARG A 91 -5.52 -5.55 32.00
C ARG A 91 -6.05 -5.02 33.34
N ARG A 92 -5.33 -4.08 33.97
CA ARG A 92 -5.74 -3.51 35.26
C ARG A 92 -6.85 -2.49 35.17
N CYS A 93 -6.98 -1.82 34.04
CA CYS A 93 -7.88 -0.67 33.88
C CYS A 93 -9.09 -0.95 32.99
N TRP A 94 -9.15 -2.11 32.35
CA TRP A 94 -10.25 -2.51 31.47
C TRP A 94 -11.27 -3.33 32.26
N GLU A 95 -12.30 -2.67 32.81
CA GLU A 95 -13.41 -3.32 33.53
C GLU A 95 -14.45 -3.98 32.63
#